data_AF-A0A5C8UN86-F1
#
_entry.id   AF-A0A5C8UN86-F1
#
_cell.length_a   1.000
_cell.length_b   1.000
_cell.length_c   1.000
_cell.angle_alpha   90.00
_cell.angle_beta   90.00
_cell.angle_gamma   90.00
#
_symmetry.space_group_name_H-M   'P 1'
#
loop_
_entity.id
_entity.type
_entity.pdbx_description
1 polymer ?
#
loop_
_entity_poly.entity_id
_entity_poly.type
_entity_poly.pdbx_seq_one_letter_code
_entity_poly.pdbx_strand_id
1 'polypeptide(L)'
;MTFAFIRHGQTDWNLQLRLQGSSDIPLNDTGRQQARDAVAVLSGTRWDCVVSSPLKRARETAQIIADGLGITLGPSYPELVERDYGDGEGATEEDIEARWPNRDYPGLESLDSVVARGLAALNRIADDYGDANVVIVCHGTIIRYTLSALAGRKLDQINNGSTATFDRIGEGWRVHTVNDEPLAPLLPEEQLA
;
A
#
# COMPACT_ATOMS: atom_id res chain seq x y z
N MET A 1 7.03 -17.23 -4.77
CA MET A 1 5.74 -16.62 -4.39
C MET A 1 5.77 -15.16 -4.81
N THR A 2 4.79 -14.75 -5.62
CA THR A 2 4.70 -13.37 -6.13
C THR A 2 3.58 -12.61 -5.42
N PHE A 3 3.87 -11.36 -5.12
CA PHE A 3 2.95 -10.45 -4.44
C PHE A 3 2.79 -9.17 -5.25
N ALA A 4 1.61 -8.56 -5.12
CA ALA A 4 1.37 -7.20 -5.57
C ALA A 4 0.77 -6.38 -4.44
N PHE A 5 1.44 -5.31 -4.04
CA PHE A 5 0.79 -4.25 -3.27
C PHE A 5 0.01 -3.33 -4.20
N ILE A 6 -1.15 -2.89 -3.74
CA ILE A 6 -1.97 -1.90 -4.43
C ILE A 6 -2.44 -0.89 -3.40
N ARG A 7 -2.18 0.39 -3.66
CA ARG A 7 -2.79 1.45 -2.86
C ARG A 7 -4.25 1.59 -3.26
N HIS A 8 -5.13 1.71 -2.28
CA HIS A 8 -6.56 1.97 -2.52
C HIS A 8 -6.78 3.11 -3.53
N GLY A 9 -7.89 3.05 -4.26
CA GLY A 9 -8.31 4.11 -5.16
C GLY A 9 -8.54 5.45 -4.45
N GLN A 10 -8.60 6.53 -5.21
CA GLN A 10 -8.82 7.88 -4.69
C GLN A 10 -10.09 7.98 -3.81
N THR A 11 -9.99 8.77 -2.76
CA THR A 11 -11.12 9.23 -1.94
C THR A 11 -11.25 10.76 -2.02
N ASP A 12 -12.34 11.33 -1.52
CA ASP A 12 -12.50 12.79 -1.49
C ASP A 12 -11.43 13.48 -0.63
N TRP A 13 -10.95 12.83 0.42
CA TRP A 13 -9.82 13.36 1.20
C TRP A 13 -8.51 13.32 0.42
N ASN A 14 -8.29 12.35 -0.49
CA ASN A 14 -7.13 12.44 -1.38
C ASN A 14 -7.24 13.63 -2.33
N LEU A 15 -8.42 13.82 -2.93
CA LEU A 15 -8.67 14.94 -3.84
C LEU A 15 -8.48 16.29 -3.15
N GLN A 16 -8.89 16.39 -1.89
CA GLN A 16 -8.76 17.60 -1.06
C GLN A 16 -7.39 17.73 -0.37
N LEU A 17 -6.44 16.83 -0.64
CA LEU A 17 -5.12 16.80 0.01
C LEU A 17 -5.19 16.77 1.55
N ARG A 18 -6.19 16.06 2.10
CA ARG A 18 -6.34 15.82 3.53
C ARG A 18 -5.64 14.54 3.96
N LEU A 19 -5.02 14.59 5.13
CA LEU A 19 -4.38 13.44 5.76
C LEU A 19 -5.44 12.42 6.22
N GLN A 20 -5.42 11.18 5.75
CA GLN A 20 -6.49 10.21 6.04
C GLN A 20 -6.20 9.30 7.24
N GLY A 21 -5.00 8.75 7.32
CA GLY A 21 -4.67 7.76 8.34
C GLY A 21 -5.71 6.66 8.49
N SER A 22 -6.10 6.39 9.73
CA SER A 22 -7.06 5.37 10.14
C SER A 22 -8.53 5.77 9.92
N SER A 23 -8.84 7.05 9.66
CA SER A 23 -10.18 7.52 9.32
C SER A 23 -10.75 6.82 8.09
N ASP A 24 -11.99 6.33 8.21
CA ASP A 24 -12.59 5.40 7.24
C ASP A 24 -13.40 6.09 6.15
N ILE A 25 -12.70 6.79 5.25
CA ILE A 25 -13.29 7.52 4.12
C ILE A 25 -13.53 6.57 2.93
N PRO A 26 -14.72 6.58 2.31
CA PRO A 26 -15.03 5.72 1.15
C PRO A 26 -14.33 6.17 -0.14
N LEU A 27 -14.29 5.29 -1.14
CA LEU A 27 -13.82 5.67 -2.49
C LEU A 27 -14.75 6.71 -3.12
N ASN A 28 -14.17 7.56 -3.95
CA ASN A 28 -14.93 8.33 -4.93
C ASN A 28 -14.96 7.59 -6.29
N ASP A 29 -15.65 8.16 -7.27
CA ASP A 29 -15.82 7.51 -8.58
C ASP A 29 -14.50 7.34 -9.34
N THR A 30 -13.59 8.31 -9.21
CA THR A 30 -12.22 8.19 -9.71
C THR A 30 -11.50 7.00 -9.09
N GLY A 31 -11.63 6.80 -7.78
CA GLY A 31 -11.03 5.67 -7.08
C GLY A 31 -11.59 4.31 -7.51
N ARG A 32 -12.89 4.24 -7.76
CA ARG A 32 -13.50 3.02 -8.33
C ARG A 32 -13.00 2.74 -9.74
N GLN A 33 -12.77 3.78 -10.55
CA GLN A 33 -12.19 3.61 -11.87
C GLN A 33 -10.75 3.13 -11.81
N GLN A 34 -9.94 3.73 -10.93
CA GLN A 34 -8.56 3.29 -10.68
C GLN A 34 -8.48 1.82 -10.26
N ALA A 35 -9.41 1.34 -9.42
CA ALA A 35 -9.49 -0.06 -9.04
C ALA A 35 -9.78 -0.98 -10.24
N ARG A 36 -10.63 -0.55 -11.18
CA ARG A 36 -10.88 -1.27 -12.44
C ARG A 36 -9.66 -1.27 -13.36
N ASP A 37 -8.97 -0.13 -13.46
CA ASP A 37 -7.78 -0.01 -14.30
C ASP A 37 -6.64 -0.90 -13.76
N ALA A 38 -6.52 -1.04 -12.43
CA ALA A 38 -5.57 -1.96 -11.80
C ALA A 38 -5.77 -3.43 -12.23
N VAL A 39 -7.01 -3.86 -12.53
CA VAL A 39 -7.27 -5.21 -13.04
C VAL A 39 -6.52 -5.46 -14.35
N ALA A 40 -6.48 -4.46 -15.25
CA ALA A 40 -5.78 -4.58 -16.52
C ALA A 40 -4.26 -4.75 -16.30
N VAL A 41 -3.67 -4.03 -15.34
CA VAL A 41 -2.25 -4.16 -14.97
C VAL A 41 -1.96 -5.55 -14.41
N LEU A 42 -2.85 -6.06 -13.56
CA LEU A 42 -2.69 -7.36 -12.91
C LEU A 42 -2.90 -8.55 -13.84
N SER A 43 -3.66 -8.37 -14.93
CA SER A 43 -4.07 -9.46 -15.85
C SER A 43 -2.91 -10.19 -16.52
N GLY A 44 -1.70 -9.62 -16.54
CA GLY A 44 -0.49 -10.27 -17.07
C GLY A 44 0.10 -11.36 -16.16
N THR A 45 -0.39 -11.49 -14.92
CA THR A 45 0.08 -12.48 -13.94
C THR A 45 -1.09 -13.29 -13.40
N ARG A 46 -0.87 -14.57 -13.13
CA ARG A 46 -1.87 -15.41 -12.47
C ARG A 46 -1.89 -15.09 -10.97
N TRP A 47 -3.02 -14.63 -10.46
CA TRP A 47 -3.27 -14.36 -9.03
C TRP A 47 -4.22 -15.41 -8.45
N ASP A 48 -3.96 -15.82 -7.22
CA ASP A 48 -4.75 -16.83 -6.51
C ASP A 48 -5.69 -16.22 -5.47
N CYS A 49 -5.31 -15.08 -4.89
CA CYS A 49 -6.12 -14.41 -3.87
C CYS A 49 -5.93 -12.89 -3.88
N VAL A 50 -6.97 -12.17 -3.45
CA VAL A 50 -6.90 -10.77 -3.05
C VAL A 50 -7.17 -10.68 -1.55
N VAL A 51 -6.34 -9.95 -0.82
CA VAL A 51 -6.55 -9.61 0.60
C VAL A 51 -6.43 -8.10 0.78
N SER A 52 -6.88 -7.58 1.93
CA SER A 52 -6.92 -6.13 2.11
C SER A 52 -6.70 -5.66 3.54
N SER A 53 -6.44 -4.37 3.69
CA SER A 53 -6.76 -3.65 4.93
C SER A 53 -8.27 -3.70 5.22
N PRO A 54 -8.71 -3.64 6.49
CA PRO A 54 -10.13 -3.59 6.85
C PRO A 54 -10.82 -2.27 6.51
N LEU A 55 -10.09 -1.18 6.26
CA LEU A 55 -10.70 0.12 5.93
C LEU A 55 -11.48 0.07 4.61
N LYS A 56 -12.66 0.70 4.57
CA LYS A 56 -13.63 0.59 3.47
C LYS A 56 -13.02 0.89 2.11
N ARG A 57 -12.24 1.96 1.98
CA ARG A 57 -11.57 2.31 0.70
C ARG A 57 -10.68 1.18 0.17
N ALA A 58 -9.93 0.52 1.04
CA ALA A 58 -9.07 -0.59 0.66
C ALA A 58 -9.90 -1.85 0.39
N ARG A 59 -10.92 -2.12 1.22
CA ARG A 59 -11.81 -3.27 1.05
C ARG A 59 -12.64 -3.19 -0.23
N GLU A 60 -13.17 -2.03 -0.56
CA GLU A 60 -13.93 -1.75 -1.79
C GLU A 60 -13.02 -1.87 -3.02
N THR A 61 -11.80 -1.30 -2.96
CA THR A 61 -10.79 -1.46 -4.03
C THR A 61 -10.48 -2.94 -4.26
N ALA A 62 -10.25 -3.69 -3.17
CA ALA A 62 -9.96 -5.12 -3.24
C ALA A 62 -11.11 -5.95 -3.82
N GLN A 63 -12.36 -5.60 -3.48
CA GLN A 63 -13.54 -6.27 -4.03
C GLN A 63 -13.64 -6.05 -5.55
N ILE A 64 -13.49 -4.81 -6.01
CA ILE A 64 -13.53 -4.50 -7.45
C ILE A 64 -12.44 -5.28 -8.21
N ILE A 65 -11.24 -5.36 -7.63
CA ILE A 65 -10.12 -6.11 -8.23
C ILE A 65 -10.40 -7.61 -8.24
N ALA A 66 -10.88 -8.17 -7.13
CA ALA A 66 -11.23 -9.58 -7.02
C ALA A 66 -12.30 -9.98 -8.05
N ASP A 67 -13.36 -9.18 -8.17
CA ASP A 67 -14.41 -9.38 -9.17
C ASP A 67 -13.86 -9.32 -10.60
N GLY A 68 -13.02 -8.33 -10.89
CA GLY A 68 -12.41 -8.15 -12.21
C GLY A 68 -11.43 -9.27 -12.60
N LEU A 69 -10.74 -9.87 -11.62
CA LEU A 69 -9.86 -11.02 -11.81
C LEU A 69 -10.60 -12.37 -11.75
N GLY A 70 -11.89 -12.38 -11.38
CA GLY A 70 -12.68 -13.60 -11.21
C GLY A 70 -12.24 -14.47 -10.04
N ILE A 71 -11.70 -13.86 -8.98
CA ILE A 71 -11.23 -14.55 -7.77
C ILE A 71 -11.99 -14.08 -6.52
N THR A 72 -12.03 -14.92 -5.49
CA THR A 72 -12.72 -14.56 -4.24
C THR A 72 -11.87 -13.60 -3.40
N LEU A 73 -12.50 -12.55 -2.88
CA LEU A 73 -11.87 -11.66 -1.91
C LEU A 73 -11.66 -12.38 -0.58
N GLY A 74 -10.41 -12.54 -0.17
CA GLY A 74 -9.99 -13.13 1.09
C GLY A 74 -10.27 -12.24 2.32
N PRO A 75 -9.73 -12.61 3.49
CA PRO A 75 -9.91 -11.84 4.72
C PRO A 75 -9.22 -10.47 4.67
N SER A 76 -9.51 -9.65 5.66
CA SER A 76 -8.76 -8.43 5.93
C SER A 76 -7.72 -8.65 7.02
N TYR A 77 -6.57 -8.00 6.90
CA TYR A 77 -5.50 -8.02 7.89
C TYR A 77 -5.43 -6.68 8.63
N PRO A 78 -5.68 -6.62 9.95
CA PRO A 78 -5.61 -5.38 10.74
C PRO A 78 -4.26 -4.66 10.65
N GLU A 79 -3.17 -5.41 10.50
CA GLU A 79 -1.80 -4.92 10.37
C GLU A 79 -1.60 -4.05 9.12
N LEU A 80 -2.50 -4.17 8.12
CA LEU A 80 -2.47 -3.40 6.87
C LEU A 80 -3.20 -2.05 6.94
N VAL A 81 -3.74 -1.63 8.10
CA VAL A 81 -4.34 -0.28 8.25
C VAL A 81 -3.32 0.81 7.90
N GLU A 82 -3.75 2.00 7.46
CA GLU A 82 -2.80 3.09 7.18
C GLU A 82 -2.07 3.51 8.46
N ARG A 83 -0.97 4.27 8.33
CA ARG A 83 -0.37 4.95 9.47
C ARG A 83 -1.41 5.77 10.24
N ASP A 84 -1.49 5.59 11.54
CA ASP A 84 -2.30 6.45 12.40
C ASP A 84 -1.65 7.84 12.49
N TYR A 85 -2.36 8.86 12.02
CA TYR A 85 -1.88 10.23 12.08
C TYR A 85 -2.43 11.01 13.27
N GLY A 86 -3.18 10.34 14.16
CA GLY A 86 -3.78 10.92 15.35
C GLY A 86 -4.56 12.18 15.02
N ASP A 87 -4.31 13.25 15.76
CA ASP A 87 -5.02 14.52 15.59
C ASP A 87 -4.79 15.18 14.20
N GLY A 88 -3.76 14.74 13.46
CA GLY A 88 -3.49 15.23 12.11
C GLY A 88 -4.49 14.75 11.06
N GLU A 89 -5.29 13.72 11.34
CA GLU A 89 -6.28 13.21 10.39
C GLU A 89 -7.35 14.26 10.06
N GLY A 90 -7.69 14.37 8.78
CA GLY A 90 -8.58 15.38 8.22
C GLY A 90 -7.92 16.72 7.96
N ALA A 91 -6.72 16.99 8.48
CA ALA A 91 -6.02 18.25 8.27
C ALA A 91 -5.56 18.41 6.81
N THR A 92 -5.73 19.62 6.28
CA THR A 92 -5.09 20.08 5.03
C THR A 92 -3.63 20.47 5.29
N GLU A 93 -2.86 20.72 4.24
CA GLU A 93 -1.49 21.24 4.40
C GLU A 93 -1.47 22.59 5.14
N GLU A 94 -2.43 23.49 4.86
CA GLU A 94 -2.57 24.77 5.58
C GLU A 94 -2.83 24.56 7.07
N ASP A 95 -3.72 23.61 7.42
CA ASP A 95 -3.99 23.26 8.81
C ASP A 95 -2.72 22.72 9.51
N ILE A 96 -1.95 21.89 8.81
CA ILE A 96 -0.71 21.29 9.31
C ILE A 96 0.34 22.37 9.55
N GLU A 97 0.58 23.26 8.60
CA GLU A 97 1.53 24.37 8.75
C GLU A 97 1.17 25.28 9.93
N ALA A 98 -0.13 25.55 10.13
CA ALA A 98 -0.60 26.41 11.21
C ALA A 98 -0.55 25.77 12.60
N ARG A 99 -0.87 24.47 12.71
CA ARG A 99 -1.04 23.78 14.01
C ARG A 99 0.16 22.92 14.41
N TRP A 100 0.84 22.31 13.44
CA TRP A 100 1.91 21.35 13.63
C TRP A 100 3.04 21.56 12.60
N PRO A 101 3.80 22.67 12.68
CA PRO A 101 4.83 23.01 11.70
C PRO A 101 5.95 21.95 11.59
N ASN A 102 6.17 21.16 12.64
CA ASN A 102 7.13 20.04 12.64
C ASN A 102 6.48 18.69 12.29
N ARG A 103 5.17 18.67 11.97
CA ARG A 103 4.37 17.47 11.67
C ARG A 103 4.33 16.44 12.80
N ASP A 104 4.53 16.88 14.04
CA ASP A 104 4.33 16.09 15.26
C ASP A 104 2.87 16.17 15.70
N TYR A 105 2.07 15.22 15.21
CA TYR A 105 0.66 15.12 15.59
C TYR A 105 0.52 14.34 16.92
N PRO A 106 -0.26 14.82 17.89
CA PRO A 106 -0.65 14.00 19.03
C PRO A 106 -1.26 12.67 18.57
N GLY A 107 -0.77 11.55 19.10
CA GLY A 107 -1.21 10.20 18.71
C GLY A 107 -0.56 9.65 17.44
N LEU A 108 0.38 10.37 16.82
CA LEU A 108 1.07 9.92 15.61
C LEU A 108 1.81 8.59 15.82
N GLU A 109 1.49 7.60 15.00
CA GLU A 109 2.23 6.34 14.95
C GLU A 109 3.66 6.57 14.44
N SER A 110 4.65 5.94 15.07
CA SER A 110 6.03 6.00 14.62
C SER A 110 6.25 5.25 13.30
N LEU A 111 7.21 5.69 12.50
CA LEU A 111 7.54 4.99 11.25
C LEU A 111 8.09 3.58 11.50
N ASP A 112 8.83 3.38 12.60
CA ASP A 112 9.31 2.05 12.99
C ASP A 112 8.16 1.09 13.28
N SER A 113 7.08 1.56 13.91
CA SER A 113 5.86 0.78 14.11
C SER A 113 5.21 0.39 12.78
N VAL A 114 5.08 1.35 11.85
CA VAL A 114 4.53 1.11 10.50
C VAL A 114 5.34 0.05 9.75
N VAL A 115 6.66 0.14 9.77
CA VAL A 115 7.56 -0.84 9.13
C VAL A 115 7.40 -2.21 9.79
N ALA A 116 7.45 -2.27 11.13
CA ALA A 116 7.36 -3.52 11.87
C ALA A 116 6.05 -4.27 11.56
N ARG A 117 4.90 -3.58 11.58
CA ARG A 117 3.60 -4.22 11.29
C ARG A 117 3.41 -4.53 9.79
N GLY A 118 3.99 -3.73 8.89
CA GLY A 118 3.98 -4.02 7.46
C GLY A 118 4.74 -5.30 7.13
N LEU A 119 5.93 -5.49 7.72
CA LEU A 119 6.71 -6.73 7.58
C LEU A 119 6.01 -7.93 8.25
N ALA A 120 5.41 -7.73 9.42
CA ALA A 120 4.63 -8.78 10.09
C ALA A 120 3.42 -9.21 9.24
N ALA A 121 2.71 -8.27 8.61
CA ALA A 121 1.61 -8.57 7.70
C ALA A 121 2.07 -9.41 6.50
N LEU A 122 3.19 -9.04 5.86
CA LEU A 122 3.73 -9.79 4.74
C LEU A 122 4.11 -11.23 5.11
N ASN A 123 4.80 -11.42 6.24
CA ASN A 123 5.16 -12.76 6.71
C ASN A 123 3.91 -13.58 7.00
N ARG A 124 2.93 -13.01 7.70
CA ARG A 124 1.66 -13.68 8.00
C ARG A 124 0.90 -14.08 6.73
N ILE A 125 0.77 -13.17 5.76
CA ILE A 125 0.10 -13.46 4.49
C ILE A 125 0.87 -14.54 3.72
N ALA A 126 2.20 -14.50 3.72
CA ALA A 126 3.01 -15.54 3.08
C ALA A 126 2.79 -16.92 3.72
N ASP A 127 2.66 -16.97 5.04
CA ASP A 127 2.42 -18.22 5.77
C ASP A 127 0.97 -18.74 5.57
N ASP A 128 -0.02 -17.84 5.56
CA ASP A 128 -1.44 -18.18 5.35
C ASP A 128 -1.71 -18.75 3.93
N TYR A 129 -0.93 -18.31 2.93
CA TYR A 129 -1.19 -18.60 1.51
C TYR A 129 -0.13 -19.48 0.82
N GLY A 130 0.97 -19.83 1.50
CA GLY A 130 1.98 -20.76 0.99
C GLY A 130 2.56 -20.33 -0.36
N ASP A 131 2.44 -21.16 -1.39
CA ASP A 131 3.00 -20.86 -2.73
C ASP A 131 2.10 -19.98 -3.61
N ALA A 132 0.95 -19.52 -3.11
CA ALA A 132 -0.03 -18.78 -3.91
C ALA A 132 0.42 -17.36 -4.25
N ASN A 133 0.01 -16.83 -5.41
CA ASN A 133 0.27 -15.43 -5.76
C ASN A 133 -0.81 -14.52 -5.17
N VAL A 134 -0.41 -13.51 -4.39
CA VAL A 134 -1.35 -12.73 -3.56
C VAL A 134 -1.33 -11.25 -3.93
N VAL A 135 -2.51 -10.70 -4.21
CA VAL A 135 -2.74 -9.25 -4.31
C VAL A 135 -3.12 -8.71 -2.93
N ILE A 136 -2.45 -7.65 -2.49
CA ILE A 136 -2.65 -7.02 -1.19
C ILE A 136 -3.03 -5.55 -1.38
N VAL A 137 -4.25 -5.19 -0.99
CA VAL A 137 -4.75 -3.81 -1.12
C VAL A 137 -4.71 -3.08 0.22
N CYS A 138 -3.94 -1.99 0.29
CA CYS A 138 -3.84 -1.17 1.50
C CYS A 138 -3.55 0.31 1.17
N HIS A 139 -2.56 0.93 1.81
CA HIS A 139 -2.45 2.40 1.89
C HIS A 139 -1.05 2.90 1.60
N GLY A 140 -0.94 4.20 1.30
CA GLY A 140 0.26 4.77 0.71
C GLY A 140 1.46 4.71 1.65
N THR A 141 1.29 5.10 2.91
CA THR A 141 2.41 5.16 3.85
C THR A 141 2.88 3.78 4.25
N ILE A 142 1.97 2.87 4.62
CA ILE A 142 2.40 1.49 4.94
C ILE A 142 3.08 0.79 3.75
N ILE A 143 2.57 0.91 2.52
CA ILE A 143 3.21 0.30 1.34
C ILE A 143 4.61 0.89 1.16
N ARG A 144 4.72 2.22 1.14
CA ARG A 144 5.97 2.93 0.92
C ARG A 144 7.06 2.46 1.86
N TYR A 145 6.77 2.46 3.16
CA TYR A 145 7.78 2.18 4.18
C TYR A 145 8.10 0.69 4.27
N THR A 146 7.11 -0.19 4.06
CA THR A 146 7.36 -1.63 3.94
C THR A 146 8.27 -1.93 2.76
N LEU A 147 7.92 -1.44 1.55
CA LEU A 147 8.73 -1.65 0.35
C LEU A 147 10.11 -0.97 0.44
N SER A 148 10.22 0.16 1.13
CA SER A 148 11.52 0.81 1.37
C SER A 148 12.45 -0.08 2.20
N ALA A 149 11.91 -0.74 3.24
CA ALA A 149 12.66 -1.70 4.05
C ALA A 149 13.08 -2.92 3.22
N LEU A 150 12.19 -3.44 2.35
CA LEU A 150 12.52 -4.57 1.47
C LEU A 150 13.57 -4.20 0.40
N ALA A 151 13.48 -2.99 -0.15
CA ALA A 151 14.37 -2.52 -1.21
C ALA A 151 15.72 -2.00 -0.66
N GLY A 152 15.89 -1.86 0.66
CA GLY A 152 17.09 -1.31 1.28
C GLY A 152 17.31 0.18 0.95
N ARG A 153 16.27 0.90 0.50
CA ARG A 153 16.36 2.33 0.15
C ARG A 153 15.04 3.03 0.35
N LYS A 154 15.09 4.34 0.57
CA LYS A 154 13.88 5.18 0.64
C LYS A 154 13.20 5.22 -0.73
N LEU A 155 11.92 4.87 -0.76
CA LEU A 155 11.05 5.05 -1.91
C LEU A 155 10.26 6.36 -1.79
N ASP A 156 9.74 6.84 -2.92
CA ASP A 156 8.87 8.01 -3.00
C ASP A 156 7.40 7.67 -2.69
N GLN A 157 6.49 8.57 -3.06
CA GLN A 157 5.07 8.40 -2.85
C GLN A 157 4.51 7.23 -3.67
N ILE A 158 3.53 6.53 -3.11
CA ILE A 158 2.76 5.48 -3.80
C ILE A 158 1.47 6.11 -4.34
N ASN A 159 1.19 5.96 -5.62
CA ASN A 159 0.04 6.58 -6.29
C ASN A 159 -1.26 5.81 -6.00
N ASN A 160 -2.40 6.49 -6.04
CA ASN A 160 -3.69 5.80 -5.84
C ASN A 160 -3.96 4.83 -7.00
N GLY A 161 -4.35 3.60 -6.68
CA GLY A 161 -4.62 2.55 -7.68
C GLY A 161 -3.38 1.90 -8.31
N SER A 162 -2.17 2.41 -8.05
CA SER A 162 -0.96 1.86 -8.65
C SER A 162 -0.52 0.58 -7.97
N THR A 163 0.17 -0.27 -8.72
CA THR A 163 0.71 -1.54 -8.26
C THR A 163 2.20 -1.47 -7.94
N ALA A 164 2.65 -2.35 -7.05
CA ALA A 164 4.05 -2.63 -6.79
C ALA A 164 4.22 -4.15 -6.61
N THR A 165 5.01 -4.78 -7.50
CA THR A 165 5.23 -6.22 -7.47
C THR A 165 6.54 -6.60 -6.81
N PHE A 166 6.54 -7.72 -6.10
CA PHE A 166 7.71 -8.22 -5.38
C PHE A 166 7.58 -9.72 -5.13
N ASP A 167 8.71 -10.41 -5.02
CA ASP A 167 8.76 -11.84 -4.75
C ASP A 167 9.41 -12.14 -3.40
N ARG A 168 8.97 -13.24 -2.78
CA ARG A 168 9.71 -13.90 -1.69
C ARG A 168 10.75 -14.84 -2.31
N ILE A 169 12.03 -14.65 -1.95
CA ILE A 169 13.17 -15.43 -2.43
C ILE A 169 13.94 -15.97 -1.22
N GLY A 170 13.76 -17.26 -0.92
CA GLY A 170 14.26 -17.85 0.32
C GLY A 170 13.66 -17.13 1.54
N GLU A 171 14.52 -16.64 2.44
CA GLU A 171 14.12 -15.84 3.59
C GLU A 171 13.96 -14.33 3.29
N GLY A 172 14.37 -13.90 2.09
CA GLY A 172 14.37 -12.50 1.68
C GLY A 172 13.24 -12.12 0.73
N TRP A 173 13.24 -10.85 0.35
CA TRP A 173 12.28 -10.26 -0.57
C TRP A 173 13.00 -9.53 -1.70
N ARG A 174 12.41 -9.49 -2.88
CA ARG A 174 12.89 -8.70 -4.01
C ARG A 174 11.77 -7.86 -4.58
N VAL A 175 11.93 -6.54 -4.54
CA VAL A 175 10.98 -5.60 -5.15
C VAL A 175 11.32 -5.43 -6.63
N HIS A 176 10.30 -5.56 -7.49
CA HIS A 176 10.45 -5.50 -8.94
C HIS A 176 9.88 -4.22 -9.53
N THR A 177 8.69 -3.81 -9.09
CA THR A 177 8.04 -2.59 -9.56
C THR A 177 7.51 -1.75 -8.41
N VAL A 178 7.42 -0.44 -8.63
CA VAL A 178 6.77 0.52 -7.75
C VAL A 178 6.06 1.56 -8.62
N ASN A 179 4.79 1.85 -8.32
CA ASN A 179 3.94 2.73 -9.15
C ASN A 179 3.84 2.26 -10.60
N ASP A 180 3.63 0.96 -10.80
CA ASP A 180 3.51 0.32 -12.13
C ASP A 180 4.80 0.34 -12.98
N GLU A 181 5.89 0.90 -12.45
CA GLU A 181 7.18 1.05 -13.15
C GLU A 181 8.28 0.16 -12.57
N PRO A 182 9.22 -0.36 -13.38
CA PRO A 182 10.36 -1.12 -12.89
C PRO A 182 11.20 -0.35 -11.87
N LEU A 183 11.50 -1.01 -10.74
CA LEU A 183 12.40 -0.46 -9.74
C LEU A 183 13.84 -0.66 -10.21
N ALA A 184 14.53 0.43 -10.56
CA ALA A 184 15.92 0.39 -10.98
C ALA A 184 16.79 -0.32 -9.94
N PRO A 185 17.74 -1.20 -10.36
CA PRO A 185 18.63 -1.89 -9.42
C PRO A 185 19.45 -0.86 -8.62
N LEU A 186 19.84 -1.23 -7.40
CA LEU A 186 20.87 -0.47 -6.69
C LEU A 186 22.16 -0.54 -7.50
N LEU A 187 22.63 0.59 -8.00
CA LEU A 187 23.97 0.67 -8.58
C LEU A 187 24.98 0.40 -7.45
N PRO A 188 26.01 -0.43 -7.67
CA PRO A 188 27.12 -0.56 -6.74
C PRO A 188 27.71 0.82 -6.42
N GLU A 189 28.16 1.05 -5.18
CA GLU A 189 28.75 2.34 -4.76
C GLU A 189 29.88 2.81 -5.70
N GLU A 190 30.58 1.88 -6.35
CA GLU A 190 31.66 2.14 -7.32
C GLU A 190 31.19 2.81 -8.62
N GLN A 191 29.89 2.83 -8.91
CA GLN A 191 29.30 3.40 -10.13
C GLN A 191 28.55 4.72 -9.87
N LEU A 192 28.60 5.26 -8.65
CA LEU A 192 27.95 6.53 -8.25
C LEU A 192 28.90 7.74 -8.29
N ALA A 193 30.05 7.63 -8.98
CA ALA A 193 31.06 8.69 -9.10
C ALA A 193 30.86 9.59 -10.33
#